data_AF-A0A2H0VAK8-F1
#
_entry.id   AF-A0A2H0VAK8-F1
#
_cell.length_a   1.000
_cell.length_b   1.000
_cell.length_c   1.000
_cell.angle_alpha   90.00
_cell.angle_beta   90.00
_cell.angle_gamma   90.00
#
_symmetry.space_group_name_H-M   'P 1'
#
loop_
_entity.id
_entity.type
_entity.pdbx_description
1 polymer ?
#
loop_
_entity_poly.entity_id
_entity_poly.type
_entity_poly.pdbx_seq_one_letter_code
_entity_poly.pdbx_strand_id
1 'polypeptide(L)' 'MAKPKKLKKNMSIDDLAVMVAQGFENTATKDDIARLDQGLEEVKLRLDGVAYRFELAELQKRIQLLEKRVGISR' A
#
# COMPACT_ATOMS: atom_id res chain seq x y z
N MET A 1 47.43 -23.03 -37.59
CA MET A 1 47.01 -23.36 -36.21
C MET A 1 45.49 -23.25 -36.13
N ALA A 2 44.78 -24.32 -35.75
CA ALA A 2 43.32 -24.33 -35.67
C ALA A 2 42.83 -23.62 -34.40
N LYS A 3 41.82 -22.76 -34.51
CA LYS A 3 41.21 -22.06 -33.37
C LYS A 3 40.45 -23.06 -32.48
N PRO A 4 40.52 -22.94 -31.14
CA PRO A 4 39.82 -23.86 -30.25
C PRO A 4 38.31 -23.76 -30.41
N LYS A 5 37.65 -24.92 -30.49
CA LYS A 5 36.19 -25.05 -30.62
C LYS A 5 35.55 -24.71 -29.26
N LYS A 6 34.68 -23.70 -29.19
CA LYS A 6 33.92 -23.40 -27.97
C LYS A 6 33.00 -24.58 -27.64
N LEU A 7 33.23 -25.24 -26.51
CA LEU A 7 32.34 -26.27 -25.97
C LEU A 7 31.00 -25.63 -25.60
N LYS A 8 29.88 -26.24 -26.02
CA LYS A 8 28.55 -25.84 -25.57
C LYS A 8 28.45 -26.17 -24.08
N LYS A 9 28.17 -25.16 -23.24
CA LYS A 9 27.94 -25.36 -21.81
C LYS A 9 26.57 -26.05 -21.66
N ASN A 10 26.56 -27.28 -21.17
CA ASN A 10 25.33 -27.94 -20.75
C ASN A 10 24.93 -27.37 -19.39
N MET A 11 23.66 -26.99 -19.24
CA MET A 11 23.11 -26.46 -17.99
C MET A 11 22.90 -27.60 -17.00
N SER A 12 23.36 -27.44 -15.76
CA SER A 12 23.07 -28.39 -14.68
C SER A 12 21.74 -28.08 -13.98
N ILE A 13 21.26 -29.02 -13.15
CA ILE A 13 20.11 -28.77 -12.27
C ILE A 13 20.44 -27.64 -11.27
N ASP A 14 21.69 -27.53 -10.83
CA ASP A 14 22.12 -26.46 -9.91
C ASP A 14 22.08 -25.08 -10.59
N ASP A 15 22.49 -24.99 -11.85
CA ASP A 15 22.38 -23.76 -12.65
C ASP A 15 20.91 -23.31 -12.72
N LEU A 16 19.98 -24.26 -12.90
CA LEU A 16 18.55 -23.98 -12.94
C LEU A 16 18.01 -23.52 -11.58
N ALA A 17 18.45 -24.16 -10.48
CA ALA A 17 18.04 -23.77 -9.13
C ALA A 17 18.45 -22.33 -8.80
N VAL A 18 19.66 -21.92 -9.19
CA VAL A 18 20.14 -20.53 -9.02
C VAL A 18 19.31 -19.56 -9.86
N MET A 19 19.02 -19.87 -11.13
CA MET A 19 18.19 -19.02 -11.98
C MET A 19 16.78 -18.84 -11.44
N VAL A 20 16.18 -19.92 -10.91
CA VAL A 20 14.85 -19.87 -10.27
C VAL A 20 14.91 -18.99 -9.03
N ALA A 21 15.89 -19.19 -8.13
CA ALA A 21 16.03 -18.37 -6.94
C ALA A 21 16.19 -16.87 -7.28
N GLN A 22 17.04 -16.55 -8.26
CA GLN A 22 17.23 -15.18 -8.75
C GLN A 22 15.94 -14.58 -9.34
N GLY A 23 15.15 -15.38 -10.06
CA GLY A 23 13.87 -14.96 -10.63
C GLY A 23 12.85 -14.49 -9.57
N PHE A 24 12.96 -14.98 -8.33
CA PHE A 24 12.05 -14.64 -7.24
C PHE A 24 12.65 -13.68 -6.19
N GLU A 25 13.90 -13.24 -6.34
CA GLU A 25 14.62 -12.44 -5.33
C GLU A 25 13.89 -11.13 -4.96
N ASN A 26 13.16 -10.54 -5.91
CA ASN A 26 12.40 -9.29 -5.72
C ASN A 26 10.88 -9.50 -5.61
N THR A 27 10.44 -10.73 -5.36
CA THR A 27 9.01 -11.02 -5.21
C THR A 27 8.56 -10.69 -3.81
N ALA A 28 7.43 -9.98 -3.70
CA ALA A 28 6.80 -9.72 -2.42
C ALA A 28 6.44 -11.03 -1.71
N THR A 29 6.72 -11.08 -0.42
CA THR A 29 6.35 -12.20 0.45
C THR A 29 4.92 -12.03 0.96
N LYS A 30 4.40 -13.09 1.59
CA LYS A 30 3.10 -13.00 2.28
C LYS A 30 3.12 -11.97 3.42
N ASP A 31 4.27 -11.79 4.07
CA ASP A 31 4.42 -10.83 5.15
C ASP A 31 4.39 -9.38 4.64
N ASP A 32 4.95 -9.13 3.45
CA ASP A 32 4.82 -7.82 2.78
C ASP A 32 3.36 -7.47 2.53
N ILE A 33 2.57 -8.44 2.05
CA ILE A 33 1.14 -8.26 1.79
C ILE A 33 0.39 -8.02 3.11
N ALA A 34 0.66 -8.81 4.15
CA ALA A 34 0.02 -8.63 5.46
C ALA A 34 0.29 -7.25 6.08
N ARG A 35 1.51 -6.71 5.91
CA ARG A 35 1.85 -5.34 6.33
C ARG A 35 1.07 -4.29 5.55
N LEU A 36 0.90 -4.48 4.24
CA LEU A 36 0.10 -3.57 3.41
C LEU A 36 -1.37 -3.58 3.84
N ASP A 37 -1.94 -4.75 4.09
CA ASP A 37 -3.34 -4.89 4.54
C ASP A 37 -3.56 -4.16 5.88
N GLN A 38 -2.63 -4.30 6.82
CA GLN A 38 -2.69 -3.58 8.09
C GLN A 38 -2.61 -2.06 7.89
N GLY A 39 -1.69 -1.59 7.04
CA GLY A 39 -1.56 -0.17 6.72
C GLY A 39 -2.81 0.41 6.06
N LEU A 40 -3.46 -0.36 5.19
CA LEU A 40 -4.72 0.04 4.55
C LEU A 40 -5.87 0.17 5.54
N GLU A 41 -5.99 -0.74 6.50
CA GLU A 41 -7.01 -0.65 7.55
C GLU A 41 -6.80 0.60 8.42
N GLU A 42 -5.56 0.93 8.78
CA GLU A 42 -5.26 2.16 9.53
C GLU A 42 -5.66 3.42 8.74
N VAL A 43 -5.32 3.46 7.44
CA VAL A 43 -5.69 4.58 6.57
C VAL A 43 -7.21 4.74 6.48
N LYS A 44 -7.94 3.62 6.34
CA LYS A 44 -9.41 3.61 6.31
C LYS A 44 -10.00 4.20 7.59
N LEU A 45 -9.55 3.74 8.76
CA LEU A 45 -9.99 4.27 10.06
C LEU A 45 -9.74 5.78 10.18
N ARG A 46 -8.59 6.27 9.68
CA ARG A 46 -8.28 7.71 9.68
C ARG A 46 -9.17 8.50 8.73
N LEU A 47 -9.49 7.96 7.55
CA LEU A 47 -10.40 8.59 6.59
C LEU A 47 -11.83 8.68 7.12
N ASP A 48 -12.32 7.62 7.77
CA ASP A 48 -13.62 7.64 8.45
C ASP A 48 -13.67 8.74 9.51
N GLY A 49 -12.63 8.87 10.33
CA GLY A 49 -12.50 9.97 11.29
C GLY A 49 -12.50 11.37 10.66
N VAL A 50 -11.90 11.52 9.46
CA VAL A 50 -11.89 12.80 8.72
C VAL A 50 -13.27 13.12 8.15
N ALA A 51 -14.00 12.14 7.63
CA ALA A 51 -15.37 12.32 7.15
C ALA A 51 -16.28 12.89 8.24
N TYR A 52 -16.24 12.32 9.45
CA TYR A 52 -17.00 12.84 10.61
C TYR A 52 -16.64 14.29 10.96
N ARG A 53 -15.38 14.70 10.81
CA ARG A 53 -14.96 16.09 11.09
C ARG A 53 -15.54 17.09 10.09
N PHE A 54 -15.63 16.72 8.81
CA PHE A 54 -16.25 17.58 7.79
C PHE A 54 -17.75 17.74 8.04
N GLU A 55 -18.45 16.64 8.32
CA GLU A 55 -19.88 16.66 8.66
C GLU A 55 -20.15 17.48 9.93
N LEU A 56 -19.32 17.33 10.96
CA LEU A 56 -19.44 18.11 12.19
C LEU A 56 -19.21 19.61 11.94
N ALA A 57 -18.23 19.97 11.11
CA ALA A 57 -17.96 21.36 10.77
C ALA A 57 -19.13 21.99 10.00
N GLU A 58 -19.77 21.26 9.10
CA GLU A 58 -20.96 21.72 8.40
C GLU A 58 -22.15 21.88 9.36
N LEU A 59 -22.36 20.91 10.25
CA LEU A 59 -23.41 20.97 11.26
C LEU A 59 -23.21 22.16 12.21
N GLN A 60 -21.98 22.41 12.65
CA GLN A 60 -21.62 23.58 13.47
C GLN A 60 -21.98 24.90 12.78
N LYS A 61 -21.68 25.05 11.49
CA LYS A 61 -22.07 26.25 10.72
C LYS A 61 -23.59 26.43 10.66
N ARG A 62 -24.33 25.34 10.45
CA ARG A 62 -25.80 25.36 10.42
C ARG A 62 -26.38 25.73 11.78
N ILE A 63 -25.82 25.18 12.86
CA ILE A 63 -26.22 25.51 14.24
C ILE A 63 -25.94 26.99 14.54
N GLN A 64 -24.75 27.50 14.23
CA GLN A 64 -24.42 28.92 14.42
C GLN A 64 -25.39 29.86 13.68
N LEU A 65 -25.81 29.48 12.47
CA LEU A 65 -26.80 30.25 11.71
C LEU A 65 -28.18 30.19 12.35
N LEU A 66 -28.58 29.05 12.92
CA LEU A 66 -29.83 28.91 13.67
C LEU A 66 -29.79 29.72 14.97
N GLU A 67 -28.74 29.60 15.77
CA GLU A 67 -28.54 30.33 17.03
C GLU A 67 -28.65 31.84 16.82
N LYS A 68 -28.07 32.37 15.74
CA LYS A 68 -28.21 33.78 15.34
C LYS A 68 -29.65 34.16 15.04
N ARG A 69 -30.41 33.30 14.35
CA ARG A 69 -31.82 33.55 13.99
C ARG A 69 -32.74 33.54 15.20
N VAL A 70 -32.46 32.70 16.21
CA VAL A 70 -33.28 32.59 17.42
C VAL A 70 -32.79 33.48 18.57
N GLY A 71 -31.74 34.26 18.36
CA GLY A 71 -31.22 35.21 19.36
C GLY A 71 -30.53 34.56 20.56
N ILE A 72 -30.05 33.31 20.43
CA ILE A 72 -29.41 32.54 21.51
C ILE A 72 -27.88 32.68 21.48
N SER A 73 -27.33 33.52 20.59
CA SER A 73 -25.88 33.76 20.45
C SER A 73 -25.21 34.03 21.81
N ARG A 74 -24.28 33.17 22.24
CA ARG A 74 -23.33 33.49 23.32
C ARG A 74 -22.24 34.44 22.82
#